data_AF-A0A815PTE5-F1
#
_entry.id   AF-A0A815PTE5-F1
#
_cell.length_a   1.000
_cell.length_b   1.000
_cell.length_c   1.000
_cell.angle_alpha   90.00
_cell.angle_beta   90.00
_cell.angle_gamma   90.00
#
_symmetry.space_group_name_H-M   'P 1'
#
loop_
_entity.id
_entity.type
_entity.pdbx_description
1 polymer ?
#
loop_
_entity_poly.entity_id
_entity_poly.type
_entity_poly.pdbx_seq_one_letter_code
_entity_poly.pdbx_strand_id
1 'polypeptide(L)'
;MNIVQILSLLVLYYYLCPNIGQVTVQYPTQNQFQTLSLDAQCPCSRISLSYGHFVSIQTRFHQVCSSDFVSNRWIKAIFYDSDATYFYRADFRTIGSAQFRALASLCDLTKTSISRSLASFNMKSIISPYVLSRSVIQSEAQTSIE
;
A
#
# COMPACT_ATOMS: atom_id res chain seq x y z
N MET A 1 -14.57 8.13 -67.71
CA MET A 1 -14.61 7.01 -66.74
C MET A 1 -15.98 6.36 -66.88
N ASN A 2 -16.03 5.08 -67.29
CA ASN A 2 -17.30 4.40 -67.58
C ASN A 2 -18.03 4.01 -66.29
N ILE A 3 -19.37 3.90 -66.33
CA ILE A 3 -20.21 3.45 -65.19
C ILE A 3 -19.68 2.15 -64.56
N VAL A 4 -19.21 1.23 -65.40
CA VAL A 4 -18.62 -0.04 -64.95
C VAL A 4 -17.37 0.19 -64.08
N GLN A 5 -16.51 1.14 -64.44
CA GLN A 5 -15.30 1.46 -63.66
C GLN A 5 -15.65 2.05 -62.30
N ILE A 6 -16.67 2.91 -62.24
CA ILE A 6 -17.15 3.53 -60.99
C ILE A 6 -17.72 2.45 -60.06
N LEU A 7 -18.54 1.54 -60.59
CA LEU A 7 -19.09 0.42 -59.82
C LEU A 7 -17.99 -0.50 -59.29
N SER A 8 -16.98 -0.83 -60.10
CA SER A 8 -15.86 -1.66 -59.64
C SER A 8 -15.03 -0.98 -58.53
N LEU A 9 -14.85 0.34 -58.59
CA LEU A 9 -14.14 1.09 -57.55
C LEU A 9 -14.92 1.14 -56.22
N LEU A 10 -16.24 1.30 -56.28
CA LEU A 10 -17.11 1.30 -55.09
C LEU A 10 -17.14 -0.07 -54.41
N VAL A 11 -17.21 -1.16 -55.19
CA VAL A 11 -17.15 -2.52 -54.68
C VAL A 11 -15.81 -2.78 -53.99
N LEU A 12 -14.71 -2.39 -54.64
CA LEU A 12 -13.36 -2.54 -54.06
C LEU A 12 -13.22 -1.74 -52.76
N TYR A 13 -13.72 -0.50 -52.73
CA TYR A 13 -13.72 0.34 -51.53
C TYR A 13 -14.49 -0.31 -50.37
N TYR A 14 -15.67 -0.87 -50.64
CA TYR A 14 -16.47 -1.56 -49.63
C TYR A 14 -15.74 -2.76 -49.02
N TYR A 15 -15.02 -3.54 -49.82
CA TYR A 15 -14.23 -4.68 -49.32
C TYR A 15 -12.94 -4.26 -48.61
N LEU A 16 -12.35 -3.13 -49.00
CA LEU A 16 -11.10 -2.62 -48.42
C LEU A 16 -11.32 -1.82 -47.14
N CYS A 17 -12.51 -1.28 -46.91
CA CYS A 17 -12.84 -0.58 -45.67
C CYS A 17 -13.10 -1.60 -44.55
N PRO A 18 -12.21 -1.70 -43.55
CA PRO A 18 -12.47 -2.54 -42.40
C PRO A 18 -13.69 -2.00 -41.64
N ASN A 19 -14.52 -2.90 -41.13
CA ASN A 19 -15.60 -2.51 -40.24
C ASN A 19 -14.99 -1.90 -38.97
N ILE A 20 -15.13 -0.59 -38.81
CA ILE A 20 -14.71 0.13 -37.61
C ILE A 20 -15.74 -0.16 -36.53
N GLY A 21 -15.47 -1.16 -35.70
CA GLY A 21 -16.26 -1.47 -34.52
C GLY A 21 -15.67 -0.81 -33.28
N GLN A 22 -16.52 -0.24 -32.42
CA GLN A 22 -16.08 0.17 -31.08
C GLN A 22 -16.04 -1.06 -30.16
N VAL A 23 -14.89 -1.30 -29.54
CA VAL A 23 -14.73 -2.35 -28.52
C VAL A 23 -14.66 -1.69 -27.16
N THR A 24 -15.60 -2.04 -26.28
CA THR A 24 -15.58 -1.59 -24.89
C THR A 24 -14.94 -2.66 -24.02
N VAL A 25 -13.80 -2.34 -23.41
CA VAL A 25 -13.12 -3.23 -22.44
C VAL A 25 -13.44 -2.76 -21.03
N GLN A 26 -14.12 -3.60 -20.26
CA GLN A 26 -14.42 -3.33 -18.85
C GLN A 26 -13.27 -3.83 -17.97
N TYR A 27 -12.80 -2.99 -17.04
CA TYR A 27 -11.70 -3.29 -16.11
C TYR A 27 -10.46 -3.89 -16.80
N PRO A 28 -9.84 -3.16 -17.76
CA PRO A 28 -8.71 -3.68 -18.52
C PRO A 28 -7.54 -4.04 -17.60
N THR A 29 -6.85 -5.14 -17.91
CA THR A 29 -5.54 -5.43 -17.34
C THR A 29 -4.52 -4.38 -17.78
N GLN A 30 -3.39 -4.28 -17.07
CA GLN A 30 -2.29 -3.37 -17.44
C GLN A 30 -1.86 -3.55 -18.90
N ASN A 31 -1.75 -4.80 -19.37
CA ASN A 31 -1.33 -5.09 -20.74
C ASN A 31 -2.38 -4.65 -21.74
N GLN A 32 -3.67 -4.92 -21.48
CA GLN A 32 -4.76 -4.45 -22.35
C GLN A 32 -4.81 -2.93 -22.41
N PHE A 33 -4.64 -2.24 -21.28
CA PHE A 33 -4.57 -0.78 -21.24
C PHE A 33 -3.40 -0.24 -22.08
N GLN A 34 -2.23 -0.88 -22.03
CA GLN A 34 -1.07 -0.49 -22.84
C GLN A 34 -1.27 -0.71 -24.34
N THR A 35 -2.17 -1.62 -24.74
CA THR A 35 -2.52 -1.84 -26.15
C THR A 35 -3.61 -0.89 -26.66
N LEU A 36 -4.23 -0.08 -25.79
CA LEU A 36 -5.22 0.89 -26.22
C LEU A 36 -4.56 2.04 -26.99
N SER A 37 -5.31 2.57 -27.96
CA SER A 37 -4.87 3.73 -28.73
C SER A 37 -4.78 4.99 -27.85
N LEU A 38 -3.92 5.94 -28.24
CA LEU A 38 -3.69 7.19 -27.48
C LEU A 38 -4.95 8.08 -27.36
N ASP A 39 -5.88 7.95 -28.30
CA ASP A 39 -7.18 8.63 -28.32
C ASP A 39 -8.29 7.87 -27.57
N ALA A 40 -7.99 6.72 -26.98
CA ALA A 40 -8.95 5.96 -26.20
C ALA A 40 -9.37 6.72 -24.94
N GLN A 41 -10.66 7.05 -24.84
CA GLN A 41 -11.22 7.64 -23.63
C GLN A 41 -11.35 6.55 -22.56
N CYS A 42 -10.63 6.72 -21.44
CA CYS A 42 -10.62 5.79 -20.32
C CYS A 42 -11.20 6.44 -19.05
N PRO A 43 -12.51 6.74 -19.00
CA PRO A 43 -13.13 7.23 -17.79
C PRO A 43 -13.11 6.14 -16.72
N CYS A 44 -12.75 6.51 -15.49
CA CYS A 44 -12.80 5.58 -14.37
C CYS A 44 -14.27 5.32 -13.96
N SER A 45 -14.67 4.04 -13.90
CA SER A 45 -15.98 3.65 -13.33
C SER A 45 -16.04 3.93 -11.81
N ARG A 46 -14.88 3.95 -11.15
CA ARG A 46 -14.69 4.39 -9.77
C ARG A 46 -13.62 5.45 -9.73
N ILE A 47 -14.02 6.68 -9.40
CA ILE A 47 -13.09 7.81 -9.31
C ILE A 47 -12.27 7.82 -8.03
N SER A 48 -12.65 7.00 -7.03
CA SER A 48 -12.01 6.93 -5.72
C SER A 48 -11.73 5.48 -5.36
N LEU A 49 -10.50 5.20 -4.93
CA LEU A 49 -10.08 3.88 -4.46
C LEU A 49 -9.22 4.04 -3.20
N SER A 50 -9.55 3.31 -2.14
CA SER A 50 -8.77 3.37 -0.91
C SER A 50 -7.42 2.64 -1.08
N TYR A 51 -6.37 3.18 -0.46
CA TYR A 51 -5.03 2.60 -0.55
C TYR A 51 -5.00 1.14 -0.04
N GLY A 52 -5.84 0.80 0.93
CA GLY A 52 -5.94 -0.57 1.45
C GLY A 52 -6.35 -1.63 0.42
N HIS A 53 -6.89 -1.25 -0.74
CA HIS A 53 -7.22 -2.20 -1.81
C HIS A 53 -6.02 -2.61 -2.68
N PHE A 54 -4.97 -1.80 -2.76
CA PHE A 54 -3.90 -1.99 -3.74
C PHE A 54 -2.47 -1.75 -3.20
N VAL A 55 -2.33 -1.16 -2.02
CA VAL A 55 -1.05 -0.98 -1.33
C VAL A 55 -0.95 -1.99 -0.19
N SER A 56 0.18 -2.69 -0.10
CA SER A 56 0.50 -3.58 1.00
C SER A 56 1.73 -3.07 1.73
N ILE A 57 1.58 -2.74 3.01
CA ILE A 57 2.67 -2.30 3.89
C ILE A 57 2.95 -3.41 4.90
N GLN A 58 4.17 -3.92 4.89
CA GLN A 58 4.64 -4.88 5.91
C GLN A 58 5.46 -4.15 6.97
N THR A 59 5.00 -4.22 8.21
CA THR A 59 5.69 -3.61 9.34
C THR A 59 6.62 -4.62 10.00
N ARG A 60 7.84 -4.19 10.30
CA ARG A 60 8.82 -4.98 11.06
C ARG A 60 9.25 -4.18 12.28
N PHE A 61 8.95 -4.71 13.45
CA PHE A 61 9.38 -4.10 14.71
C PHE A 61 10.77 -4.58 15.09
N HIS A 62 11.48 -3.80 15.90
CA HIS A 62 12.77 -4.20 16.42
C HIS A 62 12.63 -5.51 17.23
N GLN A 63 13.58 -6.44 17.06
CA GLN A 63 13.56 -7.77 17.69
C GLN A 63 13.41 -7.75 19.21
N VAL A 64 13.83 -6.66 19.85
CA VAL A 64 13.67 -6.46 21.30
C VAL A 64 12.20 -6.49 21.74
N CYS A 65 11.29 -6.02 20.89
CA CYS A 65 9.85 -5.95 21.16
C CYS A 65 9.13 -7.31 21.08
N SER A 66 9.85 -8.38 20.71
CA SER A 66 9.43 -9.77 20.76
C SER A 66 10.37 -10.64 21.59
N SER A 67 11.35 -10.03 22.26
CA SER A 67 12.33 -10.73 23.11
C SER A 67 11.79 -10.91 24.53
N ASP A 68 12.50 -11.70 25.35
CA ASP A 68 12.14 -11.87 26.75
C ASP A 68 12.32 -10.57 27.57
N PHE A 69 13.09 -9.59 27.08
CA PHE A 69 13.35 -8.33 27.78
C PHE A 69 12.11 -7.47 28.01
N VAL A 70 11.07 -7.65 27.21
CA VAL A 70 9.77 -6.96 27.39
C VAL A 70 8.74 -7.84 28.09
N SER A 71 9.10 -9.07 28.48
CA SER A 71 8.18 -9.99 29.11
C SER A 71 7.98 -9.66 30.59
N ASN A 72 6.75 -9.87 31.07
CA ASN A 72 6.45 -9.72 32.49
C ASN A 72 7.28 -10.68 33.37
N ARG A 73 7.70 -11.84 32.82
CA ARG A 73 8.56 -12.79 33.50
C ARG A 73 9.93 -12.18 33.80
N TRP A 74 10.59 -11.63 32.78
CA TRP A 74 11.91 -11.01 32.92
C TRP A 74 11.88 -9.79 33.85
N ILE A 75 10.89 -8.91 33.65
CA ILE A 75 10.72 -7.70 34.46
C ILE A 75 10.54 -8.05 35.94
N LYS A 76 9.76 -9.10 36.25
CA LYS A 76 9.57 -9.58 37.62
C LYS A 76 10.82 -10.27 38.18
N ALA A 77 11.54 -11.05 37.38
CA ALA A 77 12.75 -11.74 37.82
C ALA A 77 13.82 -10.75 38.30
N ILE A 78 14.01 -9.64 37.58
CA ILE A 78 14.95 -8.59 37.99
C ILE A 78 14.51 -7.88 39.28
N PHE A 79 13.20 -7.75 39.50
CA PHE A 79 12.64 -7.12 40.70
C PHE A 79 12.70 -8.02 41.94
N TYR A 80 12.48 -9.34 41.80
CA TYR A 80 12.43 -10.25 42.93
C TYR A 80 13.82 -10.60 43.49
N ASP A 81 14.86 -10.50 42.66
CA ASP A 81 16.25 -10.70 43.08
C ASP A 81 16.79 -9.51 43.91
N SER A 82 15.99 -8.44 44.12
CA SER A 82 16.39 -7.26 44.91
C SER A 82 15.99 -7.31 46.39
N ASP A 83 15.40 -8.41 46.89
CA ASP A 83 15.17 -8.64 48.33
C ASP A 83 16.48 -8.90 49.11
N ALA A 84 17.64 -8.96 48.42
CA ALA A 84 18.91 -8.88 49.12
C ALA A 84 19.10 -7.44 49.64
N THR A 85 19.17 -7.33 50.95
CA THR A 85 19.15 -6.12 51.78
C THR A 85 20.23 -5.07 51.49
N TYR A 86 21.10 -5.24 50.48
CA TYR A 86 22.21 -4.32 50.21
C TYR A 86 22.75 -4.36 48.76
N PHE A 87 21.93 -4.02 47.77
CA PHE A 87 22.45 -3.69 46.43
C PHE A 87 22.80 -2.20 46.32
N TYR A 88 24.00 -1.90 45.82
CA TYR A 88 24.46 -0.55 45.52
C TYR A 88 23.50 0.11 44.52
N ARG A 89 23.22 1.42 44.62
CA ARG A 89 22.22 2.09 43.75
C ARG A 89 22.52 1.99 42.24
N ALA A 90 23.79 1.79 41.87
CA ALA A 90 24.18 1.57 40.47
C ALA A 90 24.09 0.10 40.03
N ASP A 91 23.65 -0.81 40.91
CA ASP A 91 23.37 -2.18 40.53
C ASP A 91 22.20 -2.19 39.54
N PHE A 92 22.43 -2.82 38.40
CA PHE A 92 21.46 -2.93 37.33
C PHE A 92 20.13 -3.53 37.82
N ARG A 93 20.13 -4.40 38.84
CA ARG A 93 18.91 -4.99 39.40
C ARG A 93 18.02 -3.97 40.09
N THR A 94 18.60 -2.88 40.61
CA THR A 94 17.87 -1.81 41.28
C THR A 94 17.09 -0.93 40.31
N ILE A 95 17.60 -0.71 39.09
CA ILE A 95 16.98 0.19 38.08
C ILE A 95 16.42 -0.54 36.85
N GLY A 96 16.86 -1.76 36.60
CA GLY A 96 16.61 -2.49 35.36
C GLY A 96 15.14 -2.85 35.18
N SER A 97 14.43 -3.20 36.25
CA SER A 97 12.99 -3.51 36.17
C SER A 97 12.16 -2.33 35.64
N ALA A 98 12.50 -1.10 36.05
CA ALA A 98 11.87 0.13 35.56
C ALA A 98 12.24 0.39 34.09
N GLN A 99 13.50 0.20 33.71
CA GLN A 99 13.97 0.36 32.32
C GLN A 99 13.30 -0.63 31.35
N PHE A 100 13.25 -1.91 31.71
CA PHE A 100 12.58 -2.93 30.88
C PHE A 100 11.06 -2.73 30.80
N ARG A 101 10.44 -2.23 31.88
CA ARG A 101 9.03 -1.81 31.83
C ARG A 101 8.82 -0.65 30.86
N ALA A 102 9.70 0.36 30.89
CA ALA A 102 9.64 1.47 29.94
C ALA A 102 9.82 0.99 28.50
N LEU A 103 10.75 0.06 28.26
CA LEU A 103 10.96 -0.58 26.96
C LEU A 103 9.73 -1.35 26.49
N ALA A 104 9.07 -2.13 27.36
CA ALA A 104 7.84 -2.84 27.03
C ALA A 104 6.73 -1.86 26.63
N SER A 105 6.51 -0.81 27.43
CA SER A 105 5.55 0.25 27.11
C SER A 105 5.87 0.94 25.78
N LEU A 106 7.15 1.22 25.51
CA LEU A 106 7.56 1.82 24.24
C LEU A 106 7.23 0.90 23.06
N CYS A 107 7.54 -0.39 23.16
CA CYS A 107 7.22 -1.38 22.14
C CYS A 107 5.71 -1.46 21.86
N ASP A 108 4.88 -1.45 22.90
CA ASP A 108 3.42 -1.50 22.77
C ASP A 108 2.85 -0.20 22.18
N LEU A 109 3.37 0.94 22.60
CA LEU A 109 3.01 2.25 22.04
C LEU A 109 3.38 2.33 20.57
N THR A 110 4.58 1.88 20.17
CA THR A 110 5.02 1.86 18.77
C THR A 110 4.14 0.92 17.94
N LYS A 111 3.87 -0.31 18.40
CA LYS A 111 2.98 -1.25 17.70
C LYS A 111 1.59 -0.65 17.49
N THR A 112 1.02 -0.06 18.53
CA THR A 112 -0.30 0.57 18.49
C THR A 112 -0.33 1.79 17.58
N SER A 113 0.67 2.66 17.68
CA SER A 113 0.80 3.87 16.86
C SER A 113 0.89 3.50 15.38
N ILE A 114 1.78 2.58 15.02
CA ILE A 114 1.94 2.10 13.65
C ILE A 114 0.65 1.43 13.14
N SER A 115 -0.01 0.60 13.96
CA SER A 115 -1.27 -0.02 13.58
C SER A 115 -2.37 1.02 13.29
N ARG A 116 -2.44 2.09 14.09
CA ARG A 116 -3.41 3.18 13.87
C ARG A 116 -3.09 3.98 12.62
N SER A 117 -1.81 4.32 12.41
CA SER A 117 -1.37 5.02 11.20
C SER A 117 -1.65 4.20 9.95
N LEU A 118 -1.41 2.88 9.99
CA LEU A 118 -1.71 1.99 8.87
C LEU A 118 -3.22 1.88 8.61
N ALA A 119 -4.04 1.79 9.65
CA ALA A 119 -5.49 1.80 9.49
C ALA A 119 -5.99 3.11 8.86
N SER A 120 -5.44 4.25 9.30
CA SER A 120 -5.75 5.56 8.73
C SER A 120 -5.31 5.66 7.26
N PHE A 121 -4.08 5.24 6.95
CA PHE A 121 -3.56 5.20 5.59
C PHE A 121 -4.44 4.34 4.67
N ASN A 122 -4.84 3.15 5.11
CA ASN A 122 -5.69 2.25 4.33
C ASN A 122 -7.07 2.81 4.02
N MET A 123 -7.56 3.76 4.84
CA MET A 123 -8.83 4.47 4.61
C MET A 123 -8.67 5.68 3.69
N LYS A 124 -7.47 6.27 3.59
CA LYS A 124 -7.19 7.33 2.60
C LYS A 124 -7.40 6.78 1.20
N SER A 125 -7.90 7.62 0.29
CA SER A 125 -8.23 7.23 -1.08
C SER A 125 -7.51 8.10 -2.09
N ILE A 126 -7.08 7.48 -3.18
CA ILE A 126 -6.64 8.19 -4.38
C ILE A 126 -7.88 8.55 -5.20
N ILE A 127 -7.95 9.80 -5.65
CA ILE A 127 -9.09 10.31 -6.41
C ILE A 127 -8.62 10.75 -7.78
N SER A 128 -9.11 10.11 -8.84
CA SER A 128 -8.83 10.50 -10.22
C SER A 128 -9.97 10.11 -11.15
N PRO A 129 -10.43 11.02 -12.02
CA PRO A 129 -11.40 10.70 -13.07
C PRO A 129 -10.79 9.88 -14.21
N TYR A 130 -9.45 9.79 -14.28
CA TYR A 130 -8.70 9.10 -15.33
C TYR A 130 -7.75 8.03 -14.75
N VAL A 131 -7.35 7.09 -15.60
CA VAL A 131 -6.34 6.09 -15.24
C VAL A 131 -5.00 6.76 -14.94
N LEU A 132 -4.38 6.38 -13.83
CA LEU A 132 -3.08 6.87 -13.40
C LEU A 132 -1.97 5.87 -13.72
N SER A 133 -0.77 6.37 -14.02
CA SER A 133 0.42 5.53 -14.18
C SER A 133 0.89 5.01 -12.82
N ARG A 134 1.65 3.89 -12.84
CA ARG A 134 2.19 3.30 -11.61
C ARG A 134 3.12 4.26 -10.86
N SER A 135 3.92 5.06 -11.56
CA SER A 135 4.84 6.02 -10.94
C SER A 135 4.09 7.12 -10.19
N VAL A 136 2.98 7.62 -10.75
CA VAL A 136 2.12 8.60 -10.08
C VAL A 136 1.49 7.97 -8.83
N ILE A 137 0.91 6.77 -8.96
CA ILE A 137 0.32 6.06 -7.80
C ILE A 137 1.35 5.83 -6.70
N GLN A 138 2.59 5.46 -7.05
CA GLN A 138 3.67 5.26 -6.08
C GLN A 138 4.07 6.56 -5.39
N SER A 139 4.19 7.65 -6.14
CA SER A 139 4.50 8.98 -5.61
C SER A 139 3.42 9.45 -4.64
N GLU A 140 2.15 9.38 -5.04
CA GLU A 140 1.01 9.77 -4.20
C GLU A 140 0.91 8.94 -2.91
N ALA A 141 1.17 7.63 -3.02
CA ALA A 141 1.21 6.74 -1.87
C ALA A 141 2.34 7.08 -0.90
N GLN A 142 3.54 7.44 -1.39
CA GLN A 142 4.67 7.86 -0.57
C GLN A 142 4.38 9.16 0.18
N THR A 143 3.87 10.18 -0.52
CA THR A 143 3.47 11.46 0.11
C THR A 143 2.35 11.26 1.14
N SER A 144 1.50 10.25 0.96
CA SER A 144 0.41 9.94 1.90
C SER A 144 0.88 9.26 3.19
N ILE A 145 2.10 8.74 3.21
CA ILE A 145 2.76 8.08 4.36
C ILE A 145 3.56 9.09 5.20
N GLU A 146 4.13 10.13 4.57
CA GLU A 146 4.75 11.29 5.24
C GLU A 146 3.72 12.13 6.01
#